data_AF-A0A0B4CSK5-F1
#
_entry.id   AF-A0A0B4CSK5-F1
#
_cell.length_a   1.000
_cell.length_b   1.000
_cell.length_c   1.000
_cell.angle_alpha   90.00
_cell.angle_beta   90.00
_cell.angle_gamma   90.00
#
_symmetry.space_group_name_H-M   'P 1'
#
loop_
_entity.id
_entity.type
_entity.pdbx_description
1 polymer ?
#
loop_
_entity_poly.entity_id
_entity_poly.type
_entity_poly.pdbx_seq_one_letter_code
_entity_poly.pdbx_strand_id
1 'polypeptide(L)'
;MKTLYQSKNRKIELKIIGYDEPNNGRELHIAELYINGKNLSDNYFENKWNRLNFNLDEFQFESPDSKYIFIPAEGNSFVINANTLSMIKLPYKALSTLHFKKNEFPENKIKIYYSDETIEFNLPITE
;
A
#
# COMPACT_ATOMS: atom_id res chain seq x y z
N MET A 1 1.65 -2.13 17.28
CA MET A 1 1.48 -1.96 15.83
C MET A 1 1.46 -3.31 15.14
N LYS A 2 0.59 -3.52 14.14
CA LYS A 2 0.57 -4.75 13.33
C LYS A 2 1.75 -4.75 12.36
N THR A 3 2.61 -5.75 12.43
CA THR A 3 3.83 -5.84 11.59
C THR A 3 3.65 -6.74 10.36
N LEU A 4 2.54 -7.48 10.27
CA LEU A 4 2.23 -8.34 9.15
C LEU A 4 0.79 -8.09 8.68
N TYR A 5 0.64 -7.73 7.42
CA TYR A 5 -0.62 -7.72 6.71
C TYR A 5 -0.61 -8.87 5.70
N GLN A 6 -1.69 -9.66 5.67
CA GLN A 6 -1.79 -10.85 4.84
C GLN A 6 -3.16 -10.88 4.19
N SER A 7 -3.21 -11.22 2.90
CA SER A 7 -4.46 -11.37 2.15
C SER A 7 -5.23 -12.60 2.66
N LYS A 8 -6.55 -12.61 2.52
CA LYS A 8 -7.40 -13.74 2.97
C LYS A 8 -6.98 -15.07 2.37
N ASN A 9 -6.54 -15.07 1.11
CA ASN A 9 -6.04 -16.25 0.41
C ASN A 9 -4.56 -16.59 0.72
N ARG A 10 -3.91 -15.80 1.58
CA ARG A 10 -2.49 -15.93 2.00
C ARG A 10 -1.46 -15.91 0.87
N LYS A 11 -1.84 -15.43 -0.31
CA LYS A 11 -0.93 -15.30 -1.44
C LYS A 11 -0.06 -14.05 -1.35
N ILE A 12 -0.53 -12.98 -0.72
CA ILE A 12 0.17 -11.70 -0.65
C ILE A 12 0.35 -11.30 0.81
N GLU A 13 1.58 -10.98 1.19
CA GLU A 13 1.95 -10.55 2.53
C GLU A 13 2.78 -9.27 2.46
N LEU A 14 2.46 -8.29 3.29
CA LEU A 14 3.26 -7.10 3.52
C LEU A 14 3.78 -7.14 4.95
N LYS A 15 5.10 -7.24 5.09
CA LYS A 15 5.80 -7.35 6.37
C LYS A 15 6.55 -6.05 6.65
N ILE A 16 6.27 -5.42 7.78
CA ILE A 16 7.07 -4.31 8.29
C ILE A 16 8.26 -4.92 9.03
N ILE A 17 9.47 -4.66 8.54
CA ILE A 17 10.71 -5.24 9.04
C ILE A 17 11.59 -4.25 9.80
N GLY A 18 11.24 -2.96 9.77
CA GLY A 18 12.01 -1.92 10.44
C GLY A 18 11.46 -0.53 10.17
N TYR A 19 12.29 0.45 10.51
CA TYR A 19 12.00 1.87 10.47
C TYR A 19 13.17 2.63 9.87
N ASP A 20 12.89 3.73 9.17
CA ASP A 20 13.89 4.62 8.57
C ASP A 20 13.72 6.04 9.14
N GLU A 21 14.55 6.39 10.13
CA GLU A 21 14.42 7.61 10.93
C GLU A 21 15.77 8.29 11.24
N PRO A 22 15.88 9.63 11.15
CA PRO A 22 14.94 10.57 10.52
C PRO A 22 15.24 10.71 9.01
N ASN A 23 14.32 10.27 8.13
CA ASN A 23 14.45 10.51 6.69
C ASN A 23 13.88 11.90 6.32
N ASN A 24 14.71 12.94 6.46
CA ASN A 24 14.31 14.34 6.28
C ASN A 24 13.14 14.76 7.20
N GLY A 25 13.19 14.34 8.47
CA GLY A 25 12.17 14.68 9.47
C GLY A 25 10.87 13.89 9.37
N ARG A 26 10.88 12.75 8.67
CA ARG A 26 9.76 11.82 8.56
C ARG A 26 10.17 10.46 9.11
N GLU A 27 9.24 9.82 9.80
CA GLU A 27 9.32 8.43 10.20
C GLU A 27 8.68 7.58 9.10
N LEU A 28 9.33 6.48 8.71
CA LEU A 28 8.86 5.60 7.63
C LEU A 28 9.02 4.15 8.05
N HIS A 29 8.09 3.29 7.64
CA HIS A 29 8.30 1.85 7.76
C HIS A 29 9.12 1.33 6.60
N ILE A 30 10.06 0.44 6.90
CA ILE A 30 10.71 -0.41 5.90
C ILE A 30 9.88 -1.70 5.80
N ALA A 31 9.48 -2.06 4.59
CA ALA A 31 8.62 -3.22 4.37
C ALA A 31 9.18 -4.21 3.34
N GLU A 32 8.77 -5.46 3.46
CA GLU A 32 8.94 -6.49 2.45
C GLU A 32 7.59 -6.96 1.93
N LEU A 33 7.47 -7.08 0.61
CA LEU A 33 6.30 -7.61 -0.06
C LEU A 33 6.59 -9.04 -0.51
N TYR A 34 5.83 -10.00 0.01
CA TYR A 34 5.88 -11.39 -0.41
C TYR A 34 4.66 -11.73 -1.26
N ILE A 35 4.88 -12.42 -2.37
CA ILE A 35 3.81 -12.98 -3.20
C ILE A 35 4.11 -14.46 -3.46
N ASN A 36 3.15 -15.32 -3.12
CA ASN A 36 3.27 -16.78 -3.14
C ASN A 36 4.55 -17.27 -2.42
N GLY A 37 4.86 -16.66 -1.27
CA GLY A 37 6.01 -17.00 -0.44
C GLY A 37 7.36 -16.46 -0.92
N LYS A 38 7.42 -15.73 -2.04
CA LYS A 38 8.66 -15.13 -2.56
C LYS A 38 8.70 -13.64 -2.25
N ASN A 39 9.82 -13.13 -1.75
CA ASN A 39 10.04 -11.69 -1.59
C ASN A 39 10.17 -11.06 -2.98
N LEU A 40 9.21 -10.19 -3.34
CA LEU A 40 9.14 -9.47 -4.60
C LEU A 40 9.22 -7.94 -4.40
N SER A 41 9.79 -7.48 -3.28
CA SER A 41 9.85 -6.05 -2.97
C SER A 41 10.49 -5.24 -4.10
N ASP A 42 11.62 -5.71 -4.63
CA ASP A 42 12.35 -5.06 -5.73
C ASP A 42 11.55 -5.02 -7.06
N ASN A 43 10.54 -5.87 -7.22
CA ASN A 43 9.69 -5.91 -8.41
C ASN A 43 8.55 -4.88 -8.37
N TYR A 44 8.10 -4.50 -7.17
CA TYR A 44 6.94 -3.63 -6.99
C TYR A 44 7.32 -2.22 -6.50
N PHE A 45 8.35 -2.09 -5.66
CA PHE A 45 8.82 -0.80 -5.17
C PHE A 45 9.84 -0.19 -6.14
N GLU A 46 9.47 0.94 -6.75
CA GLU A 46 10.35 1.68 -7.66
C GLU A 46 11.66 2.07 -6.98
N ASN A 47 12.79 1.91 -7.69
CA ASN A 47 14.12 2.23 -7.20
C ASN A 47 14.48 1.58 -5.85
N LYS A 48 13.83 0.45 -5.51
CA LYS A 48 13.97 -0.25 -4.23
C LYS A 48 13.56 0.61 -3.02
N TRP A 49 12.72 1.62 -3.24
CA TRP A 49 12.17 2.47 -2.18
C TRP A 49 10.98 1.77 -1.51
N ASN A 50 11.28 0.73 -0.72
CA ASN A 50 10.30 -0.08 0.02
C ASN A 50 9.80 0.58 1.31
N ARG A 51 9.56 1.90 1.26
CA ARG A 51 9.10 2.68 2.40
C ARG A 51 7.60 2.89 2.32
N LEU A 52 6.93 2.69 3.45
CA LEU A 52 5.49 2.93 3.59
C LEU A 52 5.25 4.22 4.38
N ASN A 53 4.07 4.80 4.19
CA ASN A 53 3.52 5.77 5.15
C ASN A 53 3.50 5.16 6.55
N PHE A 54 3.77 5.99 7.56
CA PHE A 54 3.94 5.54 8.94
C PHE A 54 2.63 5.28 9.67
N ASN A 55 1.65 6.17 9.50
CA ASN A 55 0.36 5.99 10.17
C ASN A 55 -0.48 4.92 9.44
N LEU A 56 -0.44 3.69 9.92
CA LEU A 56 -1.14 2.54 9.31
C LEU A 56 -2.23 1.95 10.20
N ASP A 57 -2.72 2.70 11.19
CA ASP A 57 -3.70 2.21 12.18
C ASP A 57 -5.08 1.95 11.56
N GLU A 58 -5.51 2.79 10.61
CA GLU A 58 -6.80 2.68 9.90
C GLU A 58 -6.66 2.20 8.44
N PHE A 59 -5.50 1.64 8.09
CA PHE A 59 -5.21 1.17 6.74
C PHE A 59 -5.92 -0.15 6.42
N GLN A 60 -6.63 -0.18 5.28
CA GLN A 60 -7.28 -1.37 4.74
C GLN A 60 -6.38 -2.01 3.67
N PHE A 61 -5.73 -3.12 4.03
CA PHE A 61 -4.80 -3.84 3.15
C PHE A 61 -5.46 -4.46 1.91
N GLU A 62 -6.64 -5.07 2.07
CA GLU A 62 -7.30 -5.87 1.04
C GLU A 62 -8.74 -5.37 0.82
N SER A 63 -9.17 -5.32 -0.44
CA SER A 63 -10.53 -4.96 -0.79
C SER A 63 -11.54 -5.99 -0.24
N PRO A 64 -12.81 -5.62 0.00
CA PRO A 64 -13.81 -6.54 0.56
C PRO A 64 -13.98 -7.82 -0.25
N ASP A 65 -13.94 -7.70 -1.58
CA ASP A 65 -14.05 -8.78 -2.56
C ASP A 65 -12.74 -9.54 -2.82
N SER A 66 -11.64 -9.16 -2.15
CA SER A 66 -10.31 -9.78 -2.23
C SER A 66 -9.67 -9.70 -3.63
N LYS A 67 -10.16 -8.83 -4.52
CA LYS A 67 -9.58 -8.62 -5.84
C LYS A 67 -8.36 -7.70 -5.82
N TYR A 68 -8.22 -6.86 -4.80
CA TYR A 68 -7.23 -5.81 -4.75
C TYR A 68 -6.48 -5.74 -3.42
N ILE A 69 -5.18 -5.50 -3.49
CA ILE A 69 -4.32 -5.22 -2.35
C ILE A 69 -3.76 -3.80 -2.47
N PHE A 70 -3.98 -2.96 -1.48
CA PHE A 70 -3.42 -1.62 -1.43
C PHE A 70 -2.09 -1.60 -0.69
N ILE A 71 -1.08 -0.94 -1.28
CA ILE A 71 0.22 -0.72 -0.68
C ILE A 71 0.41 0.80 -0.48
N PRO A 72 0.49 1.29 0.77
CA PRO A 72 0.61 2.70 1.09
C PRO A 72 2.08 3.16 1.00
N ALA A 73 2.72 2.90 -0.14
CA ALA A 73 4.10 3.33 -0.37
C ALA A 73 4.22 4.86 -0.30
N GLU A 74 5.31 5.36 0.28
CA GLU A 74 5.55 6.78 0.42
C GLU A 74 5.61 7.45 -0.97
N GLY A 75 4.80 8.47 -1.17
CA GLY A 75 4.70 9.23 -2.42
C GLY A 75 3.97 8.48 -3.53
N ASN A 76 4.31 7.22 -3.76
CA ASN A 76 3.91 6.42 -4.92
C ASN A 76 3.08 5.20 -4.50
N SER A 77 2.03 5.40 -3.72
CA SER A 77 1.13 4.31 -3.35
C SER A 77 0.58 3.59 -4.58
N PHE A 78 0.28 2.29 -4.44
CA PHE A 78 -0.17 1.47 -5.57
C PHE A 78 -1.12 0.38 -5.12
N VAL A 79 -1.83 -0.20 -6.07
CA VAL A 79 -2.72 -1.35 -5.87
C VAL A 79 -2.21 -2.54 -6.67
N ILE A 80 -2.30 -3.74 -6.12
CA ILE A 80 -2.01 -4.99 -6.82
C ILE A 80 -3.35 -5.68 -7.10
N ASN A 81 -3.59 -6.07 -8.34
CA ASN A 81 -4.68 -6.98 -8.66
C ASN A 81 -4.29 -8.39 -8.18
N ALA A 82 -5.07 -8.96 -7.26
CA ALA A 82 -4.73 -10.23 -6.61
C ALA A 82 -4.82 -11.46 -7.55
N ASN A 83 -5.54 -11.33 -8.67
CA ASN A 83 -5.70 -12.41 -9.65
C ASN A 83 -4.57 -12.41 -10.68
N THR A 84 -4.25 -11.25 -11.25
CA THR A 84 -3.25 -11.11 -12.32
C THR A 84 -1.86 -10.76 -11.78
N LEU A 85 -1.77 -10.34 -10.51
CA LEU A 85 -0.58 -9.79 -9.86
C LEU A 85 -0.05 -8.50 -10.51
N SER A 86 -0.82 -7.87 -11.40
CA SER A 86 -0.43 -6.61 -12.03
C SER A 86 -0.52 -5.45 -11.04
N MET A 87 0.47 -4.55 -11.10
CA MET A 87 0.48 -3.30 -10.35
C MET A 87 -0.31 -2.21 -11.08
N ILE A 88 -1.12 -1.49 -10.31
CA ILE A 88 -1.86 -0.29 -10.71
C ILE A 88 -1.30 0.87 -9.91
N LYS A 89 -0.57 1.76 -10.58
CA LYS A 89 0.01 2.96 -9.94
C LYS A 89 -1.09 3.97 -9.64
N LEU A 90 -1.01 4.61 -8.48
CA LEU A 90 -1.89 5.71 -8.12
C LEU A 90 -1.19 7.06 -8.35
N PRO A 91 -1.92 8.18 -8.36
CA PRO A 91 -1.32 9.50 -8.44
C PRO A 91 -0.30 9.73 -7.32
N TYR A 92 0.81 10.38 -7.68
CA TYR A 92 1.85 10.76 -6.72
C TYR A 92 1.31 11.76 -5.69
N LYS A 93 1.64 11.53 -4.42
CA LYS A 93 1.31 12.43 -3.30
C LYS A 93 2.57 12.88 -2.55
N ALA A 94 2.98 14.12 -2.75
CA ALA A 94 4.04 14.71 -1.95
C ALA A 94 3.68 14.70 -0.45
N LEU A 95 4.66 14.42 0.41
CA LEU A 95 4.50 14.35 1.87
C LEU A 95 3.39 13.39 2.33
N SER A 96 3.12 12.33 1.56
CA SER A 96 2.06 11.35 1.87
C SER A 96 2.14 10.84 3.30
N THR A 97 3.34 10.58 3.81
CA THR A 97 3.56 10.04 5.17
C THR A 97 3.07 10.97 6.27
N LEU A 98 3.21 12.29 6.09
CA LEU A 98 2.74 13.29 7.06
C LEU A 98 1.21 13.37 7.09
N HIS A 99 0.58 13.16 5.94
CA HIS A 99 -0.85 13.43 5.77
C HIS A 99 -1.72 12.17 5.75
N PHE A 100 -1.16 10.97 5.47
CA PHE A 100 -1.94 9.75 5.28
C PHE A 100 -2.71 9.37 6.56
N LYS A 101 -4.00 9.07 6.39
CA LYS A 101 -4.87 8.63 7.49
C LYS A 101 -5.36 7.20 7.28
N LYS A 102 -5.98 6.94 6.12
CA LYS A 102 -6.59 5.66 5.80
C LYS A 102 -6.90 5.52 4.31
N ASN A 103 -7.33 4.33 3.92
CA ASN A 103 -7.95 4.05 2.63
C ASN A 103 -9.21 3.21 2.80
N GLU A 104 -10.08 3.28 1.80
CA GLU A 104 -11.30 2.48 1.70
C GLU A 104 -11.49 2.01 0.26
N PHE A 105 -12.19 0.89 0.09
CA PHE A 105 -12.55 0.34 -1.22
C PHE A 105 -14.07 0.37 -1.44
N PRO A 106 -14.64 1.53 -1.83
CA PRO A 106 -16.04 1.60 -2.22
C PRO A 106 -16.22 1.05 -3.64
N GLU A 107 -17.03 0.00 -3.77
CA GLU A 107 -17.35 -0.65 -5.06
C GLU A 107 -16.08 -0.97 -5.87
N ASN A 108 -15.92 -0.36 -7.06
CA ASN A 108 -14.80 -0.56 -7.97
C ASN A 108 -13.78 0.59 -7.90
N LYS A 109 -13.58 1.17 -6.71
CA LYS A 109 -12.66 2.29 -6.51
C LYS A 109 -11.80 2.08 -5.28
N ILE A 110 -10.72 2.84 -5.21
CA ILE A 110 -10.01 3.10 -3.98
C ILE A 110 -10.14 4.59 -3.64
N LYS A 111 -10.44 4.88 -2.39
CA LYS A 111 -10.45 6.22 -1.82
C LYS A 111 -9.39 6.32 -0.74
N ILE A 112 -8.49 7.29 -0.85
CA ILE A 112 -7.40 7.51 0.09
C ILE A 112 -7.59 8.86 0.75
N TYR A 113 -7.60 8.85 2.07
CA TYR A 113 -7.82 10.03 2.89
C TYR A 113 -6.49 10.50 3.45
N TYR A 114 -6.15 11.73 3.09
CA TYR A 114 -5.07 12.49 3.69
C TYR A 114 -5.66 13.55 4.63
N SER A 115 -4.83 14.18 5.47
CA SER A 115 -5.28 15.27 6.33
C SER A 115 -5.57 16.56 5.57
N ASP A 116 -4.97 16.72 4.39
CA ASP A 116 -5.06 17.89 3.53
C ASP A 116 -5.89 17.66 2.26
N GLU A 117 -6.10 16.41 1.85
CA GLU A 117 -6.89 16.08 0.65
C GLU A 117 -7.51 14.69 0.69
N THR A 118 -8.28 14.35 -0.35
CA THR A 118 -8.81 13.01 -0.58
C THR A 118 -8.68 12.65 -2.04
N ILE A 119 -8.07 11.49 -2.31
CA ILE A 119 -7.84 10.98 -3.66
C ILE A 119 -8.83 9.84 -3.92
N GLU A 120 -9.52 9.87 -5.05
CA GLU A 120 -10.37 8.78 -5.54
C GLU A 120 -9.82 8.25 -6.87
N PHE A 121 -9.74 6.93 -7.00
CA PHE A 121 -9.23 6.29 -8.20
C PHE A 121 -10.09 5.08 -8.57
N ASN A 122 -10.51 4.99 -9.83
CA ASN A 122 -11.28 3.87 -10.34
C ASN A 122 -10.37 2.67 -10.59
N LEU A 123 -10.70 1.54 -9.99
CA LEU A 123 -10.00 0.28 -10.24
C LEU A 123 -10.62 -0.40 -11.48
N PRO A 124 -9.81 -1.07 -12.31
CA PRO A 124 -10.33 -1.79 -13.47
C PRO A 124 -11.41 -2.79 -13.05
N ILE A 125 -12.42 -2.99 -13.87
CA ILE A 125 -13.35 -4.09 -13.65
C ILE A 125 -12.64 -5.34 -14.16
N THR A 126 -12.23 -6.23 -13.25
CA THR A 126 -11.74 -7.55 -13.63
C THR A 126 -12.88 -8.55 -13.48
N GLU A 127 -13.32 -9.06 -14.64
CA GLU A 127 -14.27 -10.17 -14.82
C GLU A 127 -13.73 -11.47 -14.22
#